data_AF-A0A3D5KYB9-F1
#
_entry.id   AF-A0A3D5KYB9-F1
#
_cell.length_a   1.000
_cell.length_b   1.000
_cell.length_c   1.000
_cell.angle_alpha   90.00
_cell.angle_beta   90.00
_cell.angle_gamma   90.00
#
_symmetry.space_group_name_H-M   'P 1'
#
loop_
_entity.id
_entity.type
_entity.pdbx_description
1 polymer ?
#
loop_
_entity_poly.entity_id
_entity_poly.type
_entity_poly.pdbx_seq_one_letter_code
_entity_poly.pdbx_strand_id
1 'polypeptide(L)'
;MDVREYDLNLIPGSVPEIVKINQYDKGISFAFTIYQGEKKFSIPAGSTVLLTGTKPDGLGFTYDCTFSGSVVSVTIGDQVAVLNGKVDAEISIISGSSVRLGTANFVFLVEPAALQDDTAVSDSDFPAIVKAADHIDDAKRYADNAAQSAKDAKTSASSAASAAKNAIADEVARAKSAEAANAKATADETTRAKKAEAANTKSITDEVTRAKAAEAANAKAVAAETTRAKAAEAANTKLTNDLKTGITSGSVKAAKAGTADSASALGRVSTFWTMIPDNGGRRKYLLMFDISEWVPKTSNSGTYGFDGLFFSRRSGGYVGSNCTGNLSIVASWNGTNSDGTKIV
;
A
#
# COMPACT_ATOMS: atom_id res chain seq x y z
N MET A 1 73.04 20.51 36.96
CA MET A 1 73.41 19.29 37.70
C MET A 1 74.91 19.34 37.87
N ASP A 2 75.39 19.06 39.07
CA ASP A 2 76.83 19.04 39.35
C ASP A 2 77.43 17.80 38.70
N VAL A 3 78.35 17.99 37.75
CA VAL A 3 79.05 16.90 37.05
C VAL A 3 80.47 16.87 37.56
N ARG A 4 80.86 15.75 38.16
CA ARG A 4 82.22 15.57 38.68
C ARG A 4 83.08 14.86 37.64
N GLU A 5 84.21 15.48 37.29
CA GLU A 5 85.11 15.02 36.24
C GLU A 5 86.32 14.28 36.81
N TYR A 6 86.65 13.13 36.22
CA TYR A 6 87.77 12.28 36.64
C TYR A 6 88.49 11.71 35.41
N ASP A 7 89.79 11.45 35.54
CA ASP A 7 90.61 10.86 34.48
C ASP A 7 90.95 9.40 34.84
N LEU A 8 90.67 8.47 33.93
CA LEU A 8 90.92 7.04 34.13
C LEU A 8 91.80 6.47 33.02
N ASN A 9 92.70 5.56 33.37
CA ASN A 9 93.60 4.90 32.41
C ASN A 9 93.23 3.42 32.24
N LEU A 10 93.24 2.93 31.00
CA LEU A 10 93.03 1.52 30.65
C LEU A 10 94.28 0.66 30.86
N ILE A 11 95.46 1.26 31.04
CA ILE A 11 96.71 0.52 31.30
C ILE A 11 96.81 0.21 32.81
N PRO A 12 96.91 -1.08 33.20
CA PRO A 12 97.13 -1.45 34.59
C PRO A 12 98.51 -1.01 35.09
N GLY A 13 98.59 -0.41 36.27
CA GLY A 13 99.88 -0.04 36.89
C GLY A 13 99.92 1.32 37.59
N SER A 14 98.86 2.13 37.48
CA SER A 14 98.72 3.40 38.21
C SER A 14 98.01 3.22 39.56
N VAL A 15 98.18 4.18 40.47
CA VAL A 15 97.38 4.28 41.69
C VAL A 15 95.90 4.45 41.28
N PRO A 16 94.94 3.66 41.83
CA PRO A 16 93.52 3.79 41.48
C PRO A 16 92.99 5.18 41.81
N GLU A 17 92.17 5.74 40.92
CA GLU A 17 91.50 7.02 41.14
C GLU A 17 90.44 6.87 42.24
N ILE A 18 90.37 7.83 43.18
CA ILE A 18 89.44 7.78 44.31
C ILE A 18 88.32 8.80 44.09
N VAL A 19 87.12 8.29 43.83
CA VAL A 19 85.91 9.09 43.63
C VAL A 19 85.16 9.20 44.95
N LYS A 20 85.06 10.40 45.50
CA LYS A 20 84.38 10.62 46.80
C LYS A 20 82.89 10.88 46.60
N ILE A 21 82.07 10.16 47.36
CA ILE A 21 80.61 10.38 47.43
C ILE A 21 80.16 10.38 48.89
N ASN A 22 79.11 11.14 49.19
CA ASN A 22 78.47 11.11 50.50
C ASN A 22 77.41 10.01 50.52
N GLN A 23 77.25 9.32 51.65
CA GLN A 23 76.20 8.33 51.82
C GLN A 23 74.80 8.95 51.58
N TYR A 24 73.92 8.21 50.90
CA TYR A 24 72.57 8.60 50.49
C TYR A 24 72.44 9.75 49.50
N ASP A 25 73.53 10.24 48.92
CA ASP A 25 73.47 11.25 47.87
C ASP A 25 72.92 10.62 46.56
N LYS A 26 72.00 11.31 45.87
CA LYS A 26 71.20 10.76 44.77
C LYS A 26 71.33 11.59 43.50
N GLY A 27 71.39 10.92 42.35
CA GLY A 27 71.34 11.58 41.05
C GLY A 27 72.60 12.38 40.70
N ILE A 28 73.73 12.08 41.35
CA ILE A 28 75.02 12.66 41.02
C ILE A 28 75.47 12.12 39.67
N SER A 29 75.91 13.01 38.80
CA SER A 29 76.46 12.65 37.50
C SER A 29 77.98 12.74 37.52
N PHE A 30 78.63 11.73 36.96
CA PHE A 30 80.07 11.62 36.82
C PHE A 30 80.45 11.61 35.35
N ALA A 31 81.58 12.24 35.02
CA ALA A 31 82.18 12.21 33.70
C ALA A 31 83.63 11.71 33.82
N PHE A 32 83.92 10.57 33.20
CA PHE A 32 85.23 9.93 33.22
C PHE A 32 85.90 10.05 31.86
N THR A 33 87.02 10.77 31.78
CA THR A 33 87.84 10.81 30.56
C THR A 33 88.77 9.60 30.52
N ILE A 34 88.68 8.79 29.46
CA ILE A 34 89.42 7.55 29.32
C ILE A 34 90.72 7.78 28.55
N TYR A 35 91.83 7.32 29.11
CA TYR A 35 93.17 7.33 28.53
C TYR A 35 93.69 5.91 28.29
N GLN A 36 94.58 5.75 27.31
CA GLN A 36 95.39 4.57 27.10
C GLN A 36 96.86 5.01 27.06
N GLY A 37 97.53 4.90 28.21
CA GLY A 37 98.84 5.52 28.40
C GLY A 37 98.71 7.05 28.47
N GLU A 38 99.51 7.78 27.69
CA GLU A 38 99.48 9.25 27.65
C GLU A 38 98.48 9.83 26.62
N LYS A 39 97.76 8.97 25.88
CA LYS A 39 96.81 9.40 24.83
C LYS A 39 95.37 9.16 25.27
N LYS A 40 94.48 10.10 24.93
CA LYS A 40 93.03 9.91 25.10
C LYS A 40 92.55 8.72 24.25
N PHE A 41 91.85 7.79 24.86
CA PHE A 41 91.27 6.63 24.19
C PHE A 41 89.93 7.03 23.58
N SER A 42 89.79 6.97 22.27
CA SER A 42 88.51 7.24 21.61
C SER A 42 87.69 5.96 21.57
N ILE A 43 86.53 5.95 22.23
CA ILE A 43 85.67 4.78 22.30
C ILE A 43 85.01 4.57 20.93
N PRO A 44 85.14 3.38 20.30
CA PRO A 44 84.53 3.12 18.99
C PRO A 44 83.00 3.24 19.04
N ALA A 45 82.40 3.80 17.98
CA ALA A 45 80.96 3.88 17.84
C ALA A 45 80.32 2.48 17.89
N GLY A 46 79.21 2.33 18.61
CA GLY A 46 78.56 1.03 18.83
C GLY A 46 79.14 0.18 19.96
N SER A 47 80.03 0.73 20.79
CA SER A 47 80.47 0.08 22.03
C SER A 47 79.43 0.24 23.16
N THR A 48 79.35 -0.73 24.07
CA THR A 48 78.61 -0.61 25.33
C THR A 48 79.60 -0.33 26.46
N VAL A 49 79.30 0.68 27.28
CA VAL A 49 80.11 1.02 28.45
C VAL A 49 79.28 0.78 29.70
N LEU A 50 79.80 -0.06 30.60
CA LEU A 50 79.15 -0.38 31.85
C LEU A 50 80.03 0.06 33.01
N LEU A 51 79.41 0.67 34.01
CA LEU A 51 79.99 0.85 35.33
C LEU A 51 79.55 -0.31 36.21
N THR A 52 80.49 -1.13 36.64
CA THR A 52 80.22 -2.27 37.53
C THR A 52 81.07 -2.18 38.77
N GLY A 53 80.57 -2.66 39.89
CA GLY A 53 81.34 -2.69 41.12
C GLY A 53 80.72 -3.64 42.12
N THR A 54 81.49 -3.96 43.17
CA THR A 54 81.04 -4.79 44.27
C THR A 54 81.06 -3.97 45.55
N LYS A 55 79.94 -3.95 46.25
CA LYS A 55 79.80 -3.24 47.53
C LYS A 55 80.41 -4.06 48.68
N PRO A 56 80.68 -3.43 49.84
CA PRO A 56 81.14 -4.14 51.03
C PRO A 56 80.18 -5.23 51.55
N ASP A 57 78.90 -5.18 51.18
CA ASP A 57 77.88 -6.21 51.50
C ASP A 57 77.97 -7.46 50.60
N GLY A 58 78.87 -7.47 49.62
CA GLY A 58 79.04 -8.55 48.64
C GLY A 58 78.03 -8.52 47.48
N LEU A 59 77.14 -7.52 47.41
CA LEU A 59 76.22 -7.33 46.30
C LEU A 59 76.86 -6.46 45.21
N GLY A 60 76.80 -6.94 43.97
CA GLY A 60 77.22 -6.18 42.80
C GLY A 60 76.19 -5.14 42.36
N PHE A 61 76.65 -4.13 41.62
CA PHE A 61 75.78 -3.22 40.87
C PHE A 61 76.29 -3.06 39.44
N THR A 62 75.40 -2.62 38.55
CA THR A 62 75.71 -2.33 37.16
C THR A 62 74.89 -1.14 36.69
N TYR A 63 75.55 -0.14 36.12
CA TYR A 63 74.92 1.00 35.48
C TYR A 63 75.32 1.10 34.03
N ASP A 64 74.33 1.36 33.18
CA ASP A 64 74.56 1.74 31.79
C ASP A 64 75.18 3.13 31.75
N CYS A 65 76.33 3.24 31.10
CA CYS A 65 77.00 4.52 30.89
C CYS A 65 76.78 5.01 29.46
N THR A 66 76.65 6.31 29.30
CA THR A 66 76.69 6.97 27.99
C THR A 66 78.11 7.43 27.71
N PHE A 67 78.51 7.61 26.45
CA PHE A 67 79.83 8.13 26.13
C PHE A 67 79.80 9.07 24.93
N SER A 68 80.75 10.01 24.90
CA SER A 68 80.98 10.92 23.79
C SER A 68 82.50 11.04 23.57
N GLY A 69 82.98 10.47 22.45
CA GLY A 69 84.41 10.40 22.15
C GLY A 69 85.20 9.61 23.18
N SER A 70 85.89 10.31 24.08
CA SER A 70 86.71 9.73 25.16
C SER A 70 86.10 9.88 26.55
N VAL A 71 84.94 10.54 26.68
CA VAL A 71 84.30 10.80 27.98
C VAL A 71 83.13 9.86 28.18
N VAL A 72 83.12 9.17 29.32
CA VAL A 72 82.05 8.28 29.78
C VAL A 72 81.24 9.01 30.85
N SER A 73 79.94 9.15 30.65
CA SER A 73 79.03 9.81 31.57
C SER A 73 78.04 8.82 32.18
N VAL A 74 77.92 8.87 33.51
CA VAL A 74 77.04 8.00 34.29
C VAL A 74 76.36 8.80 35.40
N THR A 75 75.07 8.56 35.60
CA THR A 75 74.34 9.08 36.75
C THR A 75 74.10 7.93 37.72
N ILE A 76 74.63 8.05 38.93
CA ILE A 76 74.56 6.99 39.93
C ILE A 76 73.24 7.11 40.71
N GLY A 77 72.54 5.97 40.85
CA GLY A 77 71.32 5.85 41.63
C GLY A 77 71.57 5.35 43.06
N ASP A 78 70.50 5.17 43.81
CA ASP A 78 70.49 4.89 45.25
C ASP A 78 71.40 3.74 45.69
N GLN A 79 71.69 2.76 44.82
CA GLN A 79 72.33 1.50 45.19
C GLN A 79 73.80 1.61 45.61
N VAL A 80 74.59 2.57 45.12
CA VAL A 80 76.03 2.68 45.42
C VAL A 80 76.30 3.43 46.72
N ALA A 81 75.46 4.41 47.06
CA ALA A 81 75.64 5.28 48.23
C ALA A 81 74.89 4.77 49.49
N VAL A 82 74.34 3.55 49.48
CA VAL A 82 73.61 2.98 50.64
C VAL A 82 74.54 2.67 51.80
N LEU A 83 75.70 2.08 51.52
CA LEU A 83 76.62 1.56 52.52
C LEU A 83 77.92 2.36 52.52
N ASN A 84 78.32 2.87 53.68
CA ASN A 84 79.57 3.60 53.85
C ASN A 84 80.78 2.66 53.73
N GLY A 85 81.87 3.13 53.10
CA GLY A 85 83.08 2.34 52.91
C GLY A 85 83.70 2.49 51.52
N LYS A 86 84.70 1.64 51.25
CA LYS A 86 85.37 1.56 49.95
C LYS A 86 84.60 0.59 49.07
N VAL A 87 84.24 1.05 47.88
CA VAL A 87 83.54 0.26 46.86
C VAL A 87 84.46 0.18 45.64
N ASP A 88 84.94 -1.01 45.35
CA ASP A 88 85.77 -1.24 44.16
C ASP A 88 84.86 -1.27 42.92
N ALA A 89 85.19 -0.41 41.96
CA ALA A 89 84.42 -0.24 40.74
C ALA A 89 85.33 -0.28 39.51
N GLU A 90 84.74 -0.64 38.39
CA GLU A 90 85.39 -0.66 37.09
C GLU A 90 84.48 -0.07 36.01
N ILE A 91 85.08 0.70 35.10
CA ILE A 91 84.47 1.03 33.82
C ILE A 91 84.92 0.00 32.81
N SER A 92 83.94 -0.63 32.18
CA SER A 92 84.13 -1.81 31.37
C SER A 92 83.59 -1.54 29.96
N ILE A 93 84.48 -1.42 28.98
CA ILE A 93 84.17 -1.03 27.60
C ILE A 93 84.09 -2.27 26.70
N ILE A 94 82.97 -2.49 26.02
CA ILE A 94 82.69 -3.67 25.19
C ILE A 94 82.39 -3.22 23.77
N SER A 95 83.14 -3.69 22.77
CA SER A 95 82.76 -3.48 21.35
C SER A 95 81.69 -4.50 20.91
N GLY A 96 80.88 -4.17 19.90
CA GLY A 96 79.65 -4.83 19.43
C GLY A 96 79.70 -6.31 19.00
N SER A 97 80.46 -7.15 19.71
CA SER A 97 80.52 -8.63 19.66
C SER A 97 81.19 -9.22 20.92
N SER A 98 80.94 -8.66 22.11
CA SER A 98 81.42 -9.15 23.43
C SER A 98 82.95 -9.11 23.65
N VAL A 99 83.70 -8.36 22.84
CA VAL A 99 85.13 -8.16 23.06
C VAL A 99 85.34 -7.00 24.02
N ARG A 100 85.93 -7.29 25.19
CA ARG A 100 86.36 -6.27 26.16
C ARG A 100 87.52 -5.46 25.57
N LEU A 101 87.28 -4.20 25.24
CA LEU A 101 88.29 -3.30 24.67
C LEU A 101 89.24 -2.74 25.74
N GLY A 102 88.77 -2.66 26.97
CA GLY A 102 89.55 -2.21 28.11
C GLY A 102 88.69 -2.09 29.37
N THR A 103 89.37 -2.14 30.51
CA THR A 103 88.79 -1.96 31.83
C THR A 103 89.62 -0.93 32.58
N ALA A 104 88.97 0.07 33.19
CA ALA A 104 89.62 1.01 34.09
C ALA A 104 89.08 0.83 35.51
N ASN A 105 89.97 0.51 36.44
CA ASN A 105 89.61 0.28 37.85
C ASN A 105 89.74 1.58 38.64
N PHE A 106 88.78 1.82 39.52
CA PHE A 106 88.76 2.97 40.43
C PHE A 106 87.97 2.63 41.69
N VAL A 107 88.04 3.48 42.71
CA VAL A 107 87.40 3.21 44.00
C VAL A 107 86.44 4.34 44.33
N PHE A 108 85.19 4.01 44.61
CA PHE A 108 84.30 4.94 45.29
C PHE A 108 84.60 4.91 46.79
N LEU A 109 84.85 6.09 47.36
CA LEU A 109 84.93 6.28 48.79
C LEU A 109 83.62 6.92 49.26
N VAL A 110 82.77 6.12 49.90
CA VAL A 110 81.50 6.58 50.48
C VAL A 110 81.75 7.10 51.88
N GLU A 111 81.75 8.42 52.04
CA GLU A 111 81.89 9.09 53.33
C GLU A 111 80.56 8.99 54.11
N PRO A 112 80.59 8.66 55.41
CA PRO A 112 79.39 8.45 56.22
C PRO A 112 78.56 9.74 56.30
N ALA A 113 77.24 9.62 56.15
CA ALA A 113 76.35 10.74 56.40
C ALA A 113 76.35 11.09 57.91
N ALA A 114 76.18 12.37 58.24
CA ALA A 114 76.22 12.86 59.63
C ALA A 114 75.06 12.35 60.52
N LEU A 115 74.12 11.59 59.97
CA LEU A 115 72.95 11.05 60.66
C LEU A 115 73.04 9.51 60.67
N GLN A 116 73.22 8.92 61.86
CA GLN A 116 73.28 7.46 62.07
C GLN A 116 71.88 6.84 62.10
N ASP A 117 71.79 5.65 61.50
CA ASP A 117 70.59 4.94 61.06
C ASP A 117 70.27 3.75 62.01
N ASP A 118 69.49 3.99 63.06
CA ASP A 118 68.75 2.93 63.79
C ASP A 118 67.26 3.28 63.91
N THR A 119 66.68 3.82 62.83
CA THR A 119 65.22 3.91 62.72
C THR A 119 64.82 3.14 61.47
N ALA A 120 64.58 1.85 61.63
CA ALA A 120 63.87 1.04 60.66
C ALA A 120 62.55 1.75 60.29
N VAL A 121 62.50 2.35 59.11
CA VAL A 121 61.27 2.94 58.57
C VAL A 121 60.33 1.80 58.19
N SER A 122 59.31 1.57 59.03
CA SER A 122 58.22 0.61 58.81
C SER A 122 56.89 1.28 58.44
N ASP A 123 56.92 2.48 57.84
CA ASP A 123 55.72 3.26 57.51
C ASP A 123 55.31 3.20 56.02
N SER A 124 56.10 2.56 55.13
CA SER A 124 55.79 2.50 53.69
C SER A 124 54.89 1.33 53.27
N ASP A 125 54.88 0.22 54.01
CA ASP A 125 54.28 -1.04 53.55
C ASP A 125 52.83 -1.22 54.00
N PHE A 126 52.46 -0.61 55.14
CA PHE A 126 51.07 -0.65 55.64
C PHE A 126 50.08 0.09 54.72
N PRO A 127 50.38 1.30 54.19
CA PRO A 127 49.51 1.96 53.21
C PRO A 127 49.37 1.21 51.87
N ALA A 128 50.37 0.40 51.49
CA ALA A 128 50.35 -0.35 50.25
C ALA A 128 49.32 -1.49 50.29
N ILE A 129 49.19 -2.19 51.42
CA ILE A 129 48.21 -3.27 51.60
C ILE A 129 46.78 -2.72 51.66
N VAL A 130 46.57 -1.56 52.31
CA VAL A 130 45.25 -0.90 52.34
C VAL A 130 44.81 -0.49 50.93
N LYS A 131 45.70 0.13 50.14
CA LYS A 131 45.42 0.45 48.73
C LYS A 131 45.11 -0.79 47.88
N ALA A 132 45.79 -1.90 48.15
CA ALA A 132 45.51 -3.16 47.45
C ALA A 132 44.09 -3.69 47.76
N ALA A 133 43.61 -3.53 48.99
CA ALA A 133 42.24 -3.90 49.36
C ALA A 133 41.20 -3.02 48.63
N ASP A 134 41.42 -1.70 48.57
CA ASP A 134 40.54 -0.77 47.83
C ASP A 134 40.46 -1.15 46.34
N HIS A 135 41.60 -1.46 45.71
CA HIS A 135 41.63 -1.91 44.31
C HIS A 135 40.86 -3.22 44.09
N ILE A 136 40.88 -4.14 45.05
CA ILE A 136 40.12 -5.40 44.97
C ILE A 136 38.61 -5.12 45.04
N ASP A 137 38.18 -4.22 45.91
CA ASP A 137 36.76 -3.89 46.05
C ASP A 137 36.23 -3.11 44.85
N ASP A 138 37.03 -2.22 44.27
CA ASP A 138 36.74 -1.61 42.98
C ASP A 138 36.62 -2.66 41.87
N ALA A 139 37.58 -3.59 41.79
CA ALA A 139 37.55 -4.68 40.80
C ALA A 139 36.29 -5.55 40.92
N LYS A 140 35.86 -5.88 42.15
CA LYS A 140 34.60 -6.60 42.39
C LYS A 140 33.40 -5.78 41.91
N ARG A 141 33.35 -4.49 42.24
CA ARG A 141 32.27 -3.60 41.81
C ARG A 141 32.19 -3.50 40.29
N TYR A 142 33.33 -3.41 39.60
CA TYR A 142 33.37 -3.43 38.13
C TYR A 142 32.85 -4.76 37.57
N ALA A 143 33.23 -5.89 38.17
CA ALA A 143 32.75 -7.21 37.77
C ALA A 143 31.24 -7.36 37.97
N ASP A 144 30.70 -6.91 39.11
CA ASP A 144 29.26 -6.97 39.41
C ASP A 144 28.45 -6.10 38.44
N ASN A 145 28.92 -4.88 38.16
CA ASN A 145 28.29 -3.99 37.18
C ASN A 145 28.29 -4.58 35.76
N ALA A 146 29.40 -5.22 35.35
CA ALA A 146 29.48 -5.89 34.06
C ALA A 146 28.53 -7.10 34.00
N ALA A 147 28.45 -7.90 35.07
CA ALA A 147 27.53 -9.03 35.17
C ALA A 147 26.06 -8.57 35.13
N GLN A 148 25.72 -7.46 35.80
CA GLN A 148 24.37 -6.89 35.74
C GLN A 148 24.04 -6.39 34.34
N SER A 149 24.96 -5.65 33.71
CA SER A 149 24.79 -5.17 32.32
C SER A 149 24.54 -6.33 31.34
N ALA A 150 25.25 -7.45 31.52
CA ALA A 150 25.04 -8.65 30.71
C ALA A 150 23.66 -9.30 30.94
N LYS A 151 23.16 -9.32 32.19
CA LYS A 151 21.80 -9.79 32.51
C LYS A 151 20.73 -8.89 31.90
N ASP A 152 20.90 -7.59 31.94
CA ASP A 152 19.97 -6.61 31.37
C ASP A 152 19.93 -6.73 29.84
N ALA A 153 21.09 -6.89 29.21
CA ALA A 153 21.19 -7.14 27.77
C ALA A 153 20.50 -8.46 27.37
N LYS A 154 20.71 -9.55 28.14
CA LYS A 154 20.06 -10.84 27.90
C LYS A 154 18.53 -10.74 28.03
N THR A 155 18.06 -10.02 29.04
CA THR A 155 16.62 -9.80 29.28
C THR A 155 16.01 -8.98 28.15
N SER A 156 16.68 -7.90 27.73
CA SER A 156 16.25 -7.06 26.61
C SER A 156 16.19 -7.83 25.30
N ALA A 157 17.19 -8.65 25.01
CA ALA A 157 17.21 -9.51 23.82
C ALA A 157 16.07 -10.55 23.84
N SER A 158 15.79 -11.14 25.01
CA SER A 158 14.72 -12.13 25.16
C SER A 158 13.33 -11.50 25.00
N SER A 159 13.14 -10.29 25.52
CA SER A 159 11.91 -9.50 25.34
C SER A 159 11.71 -9.12 23.87
N ALA A 160 12.76 -8.66 23.19
CA ALA A 160 12.71 -8.33 21.77
C ALA A 160 12.39 -9.56 20.90
N ALA A 161 13.02 -10.71 21.18
CA ALA A 161 12.74 -11.96 20.49
C ALA A 161 11.28 -12.42 20.68
N SER A 162 10.74 -12.27 21.90
CA SER A 162 9.35 -12.62 22.20
C SER A 162 8.37 -11.67 21.48
N ALA A 163 8.65 -10.37 21.47
CA ALA A 163 7.86 -9.38 20.74
C ALA A 163 7.84 -9.67 19.24
N ALA A 164 9.00 -9.98 18.64
CA ALA A 164 9.10 -10.35 17.24
C ALA A 164 8.31 -11.63 16.91
N LYS A 165 8.40 -12.65 17.77
CA LYS A 165 7.64 -13.90 17.61
C LYS A 165 6.13 -13.65 17.63
N ASN A 166 5.64 -12.81 18.54
CA ASN A 166 4.23 -12.46 18.63
C ASN A 166 3.76 -11.67 17.41
N ALA A 167 4.53 -10.66 16.98
CA ALA A 167 4.23 -9.88 15.78
C ALA A 167 4.14 -10.76 14.52
N ILE A 168 5.03 -11.75 14.38
CA ILE A 168 4.98 -12.71 13.28
C ILE A 168 3.72 -13.60 13.39
N ALA A 169 3.36 -14.07 14.58
CA ALA A 169 2.17 -14.89 14.78
C ALA A 169 0.88 -14.13 14.43
N ASP A 170 0.78 -12.87 14.86
CA ASP A 170 -0.34 -11.98 14.55
C ASP A 170 -0.44 -11.73 13.05
N GLU A 171 0.70 -11.46 12.40
CA GLU A 171 0.76 -11.25 10.95
C GLU A 171 0.34 -12.51 10.17
N VAL A 172 0.77 -13.70 10.59
CA VAL A 172 0.33 -14.97 10.01
C VAL A 172 -1.17 -15.17 10.17
N ALA A 173 -1.74 -14.84 11.33
CA ALA A 173 -3.18 -14.94 11.56
C ALA A 173 -3.98 -13.96 10.69
N ARG A 174 -3.49 -12.72 10.56
CA ARG A 174 -4.07 -11.68 9.69
C ARG A 174 -4.02 -12.11 8.23
N ALA A 175 -2.88 -12.61 7.76
CA ALA A 175 -2.69 -13.07 6.39
C ALA A 175 -3.64 -14.22 6.04
N LYS A 176 -3.72 -15.27 6.89
CA LYS A 176 -4.65 -16.39 6.70
C LYS A 176 -6.12 -15.94 6.62
N SER A 177 -6.50 -14.98 7.45
CA SER A 177 -7.87 -14.44 7.46
C SER A 177 -8.16 -13.68 6.16
N ALA A 178 -7.22 -12.88 5.67
CA ALA A 178 -7.35 -12.17 4.40
C ALA A 178 -7.39 -13.12 3.20
N GLU A 179 -6.55 -14.16 3.19
CA GLU A 179 -6.54 -15.21 2.16
C GLU A 179 -7.87 -15.95 2.10
N ALA A 180 -8.42 -16.33 3.25
CA ALA A 180 -9.73 -16.98 3.33
C ALA A 180 -10.86 -16.07 2.82
N ALA A 181 -10.83 -14.78 3.17
CA ALA A 181 -11.80 -13.80 2.69
C ALA A 181 -11.72 -13.63 1.16
N ASN A 182 -10.52 -13.54 0.60
CA ASN A 182 -10.29 -13.43 -0.84
C ASN A 182 -10.74 -14.68 -1.60
N ALA A 183 -10.43 -15.87 -1.05
CA ALA A 183 -10.88 -17.14 -1.62
C ALA A 183 -12.41 -17.22 -1.67
N LYS A 184 -13.09 -16.83 -0.58
CA LYS A 184 -14.55 -16.76 -0.52
C LYS A 184 -15.11 -15.76 -1.53
N ALA A 185 -14.58 -14.55 -1.59
CA ALA A 185 -15.03 -13.52 -2.53
C ALA A 185 -14.90 -13.99 -4.00
N THR A 186 -13.81 -14.68 -4.33
CA THR A 186 -13.57 -15.26 -5.66
C THR A 186 -14.57 -16.38 -5.99
N ALA A 187 -14.87 -17.25 -5.01
CA ALA A 187 -15.86 -18.31 -5.18
C ALA A 187 -17.30 -17.75 -5.37
N ASP A 188 -17.65 -16.72 -4.60
CA ASP A 188 -18.94 -16.03 -4.70
C ASP A 188 -19.06 -15.31 -6.07
N GLU A 189 -18.01 -14.63 -6.52
CA GLU A 189 -17.91 -14.01 -7.85
C GLU A 189 -18.10 -15.03 -8.96
N THR A 190 -17.38 -16.14 -8.90
CA THR A 190 -17.49 -17.23 -9.88
C THR A 190 -18.92 -17.76 -9.97
N THR A 191 -19.58 -17.93 -8.82
CA THR A 191 -20.96 -18.43 -8.75
C THR A 191 -21.94 -17.42 -9.36
N ARG A 192 -21.79 -16.13 -9.02
CA ARG A 192 -22.63 -15.07 -9.57
C ARG A 192 -22.44 -14.92 -11.08
N ALA A 193 -21.20 -14.95 -11.56
CA ALA A 193 -20.87 -14.85 -12.98
C ALA A 193 -21.53 -15.99 -13.77
N LYS A 194 -21.36 -17.24 -13.34
CA LYS A 194 -22.00 -18.41 -13.95
C LYS A 194 -23.53 -18.29 -13.99
N LYS A 195 -24.15 -17.80 -12.92
CA LYS A 195 -25.61 -17.58 -12.88
C LYS A 195 -26.05 -16.50 -13.87
N ALA A 196 -25.32 -15.40 -13.98
CA ALA A 196 -25.60 -14.33 -14.92
C ALA A 196 -25.42 -14.79 -16.38
N GLU A 197 -24.34 -15.52 -16.68
CA GLU A 197 -24.07 -16.10 -17.99
C GLU A 197 -25.17 -17.08 -18.42
N ALA A 198 -25.62 -17.95 -17.52
CA ALA A 198 -26.72 -18.87 -17.78
C ALA A 198 -28.04 -18.13 -18.04
N ALA A 199 -28.35 -17.08 -17.26
CA ALA A 199 -29.53 -16.25 -17.47
C ALA A 199 -29.49 -15.52 -18.82
N ASN A 200 -28.34 -14.94 -19.18
CA ASN A 200 -28.15 -14.28 -20.48
C ASN A 200 -28.28 -15.27 -21.64
N THR A 201 -27.69 -16.46 -21.52
CA THR A 201 -27.81 -17.52 -22.52
C THR A 201 -29.27 -17.92 -22.74
N LYS A 202 -30.04 -18.06 -21.65
CA LYS A 202 -31.47 -18.35 -21.73
C LYS A 202 -32.24 -17.22 -22.41
N SER A 203 -32.05 -15.97 -22.01
CA SER A 203 -32.71 -14.81 -22.61
C SER A 203 -32.43 -14.70 -24.10
N ILE A 204 -31.18 -14.92 -24.53
CA ILE A 204 -30.80 -14.94 -25.95
C ILE A 204 -31.52 -16.07 -26.68
N THR A 205 -31.57 -17.27 -26.10
CA THR A 205 -32.24 -18.43 -26.70
C THR A 205 -33.76 -18.22 -26.85
N ASP A 206 -34.40 -17.66 -25.82
CA ASP A 206 -35.82 -17.31 -25.84
C ASP A 206 -36.09 -16.23 -26.90
N GLU A 207 -35.23 -15.21 -26.98
CA GLU A 207 -35.35 -14.11 -27.94
C GLU A 207 -35.21 -14.59 -29.39
N VAL A 208 -34.24 -15.47 -29.66
CA VAL A 208 -34.06 -16.12 -30.96
C VAL A 208 -35.29 -16.95 -31.33
N THR A 209 -35.86 -17.68 -30.37
CA THR A 209 -37.06 -18.50 -30.59
C THR A 209 -38.27 -17.64 -30.94
N ARG A 210 -38.50 -16.57 -30.16
CA ARG A 210 -39.57 -15.59 -30.40
C ARG A 210 -39.39 -14.89 -31.76
N ALA A 211 -38.16 -14.49 -32.12
CA ALA A 211 -37.86 -13.84 -33.39
C ALA A 211 -38.18 -14.78 -34.57
N LYS A 212 -37.70 -16.02 -34.53
CA LYS A 212 -37.99 -17.03 -35.58
C LYS A 212 -39.49 -17.29 -35.75
N ALA A 213 -40.24 -17.35 -34.64
CA ALA A 213 -41.69 -17.53 -34.69
C ALA A 213 -42.41 -16.33 -35.35
N ALA A 214 -42.00 -15.11 -35.01
CA ALA A 214 -42.54 -13.89 -35.61
C ALA A 214 -42.18 -13.77 -37.10
N GLU A 215 -40.94 -14.09 -37.48
CA GLU A 215 -40.49 -14.13 -38.87
C GLU A 215 -41.30 -15.12 -39.71
N ALA A 216 -41.55 -16.34 -39.18
CA ALA A 216 -42.38 -17.34 -39.84
C ALA A 216 -43.84 -16.89 -40.01
N ALA A 217 -44.42 -16.25 -38.98
CA ALA A 217 -45.77 -15.70 -39.04
C ALA A 217 -45.88 -14.58 -40.09
N ASN A 218 -44.91 -13.66 -40.11
CA ASN A 218 -44.83 -12.59 -41.11
C ASN A 218 -44.68 -13.15 -42.53
N ALA A 219 -43.82 -14.15 -42.73
CA ALA A 219 -43.67 -14.81 -44.03
C ALA A 219 -45.00 -15.44 -44.50
N LYS A 220 -45.74 -16.10 -43.61
CA LYS A 220 -47.07 -16.65 -43.92
C LYS A 220 -48.10 -15.58 -44.27
N ALA A 221 -48.12 -14.47 -43.52
CA ALA A 221 -49.02 -13.34 -43.79
C ALA A 221 -48.72 -12.70 -45.16
N VAL A 222 -47.45 -12.47 -45.48
CA VAL A 222 -47.01 -11.95 -46.79
C VAL A 222 -47.40 -12.90 -47.92
N ALA A 223 -47.24 -14.22 -47.74
CA ALA A 223 -47.64 -15.21 -48.74
C ALA A 223 -49.17 -15.22 -48.97
N ALA A 224 -49.96 -15.12 -47.90
CA ALA A 224 -51.41 -15.03 -47.97
C ALA A 224 -51.87 -13.74 -48.68
N GLU A 225 -51.26 -12.61 -48.33
CA GLU A 225 -51.54 -11.32 -48.96
C GLU A 225 -51.16 -11.30 -50.44
N THR A 226 -50.01 -11.89 -50.80
CA THR A 226 -49.60 -12.08 -52.20
C THR A 226 -50.64 -12.89 -52.98
N THR A 227 -51.21 -13.92 -52.36
CA THR A 227 -52.26 -14.75 -52.99
C THR A 227 -53.56 -13.96 -53.16
N ARG A 228 -53.97 -13.21 -52.13
CA ARG A 228 -55.16 -12.35 -52.16
C ARG A 228 -55.04 -11.26 -53.22
N ALA A 229 -53.88 -10.61 -53.32
CA ALA A 229 -53.60 -9.58 -54.32
C ALA A 229 -53.69 -10.15 -55.74
N LYS A 230 -53.02 -11.27 -56.02
CA LYS A 230 -53.11 -11.95 -57.33
C LYS A 230 -54.55 -12.33 -57.72
N ALA A 231 -55.35 -12.81 -56.76
CA ALA A 231 -56.75 -13.16 -57.02
C ALA A 231 -57.59 -11.92 -57.35
N ALA A 232 -57.39 -10.81 -56.63
CA ALA A 232 -58.07 -9.55 -56.90
C ALA A 232 -57.67 -8.94 -58.26
N GLU A 233 -56.39 -8.99 -58.61
CA GLU A 233 -55.88 -8.54 -59.92
C GLU A 233 -56.47 -9.36 -61.08
N ALA A 234 -56.58 -10.68 -60.92
CA ALA A 234 -57.23 -11.55 -61.90
C ALA A 234 -58.74 -11.24 -62.05
N ALA A 235 -59.45 -11.02 -60.94
CA ALA A 235 -60.86 -10.65 -60.96
C ALA A 235 -61.10 -9.29 -61.63
N ASN A 236 -60.26 -8.29 -61.34
CA ASN A 236 -60.31 -6.98 -61.99
C ASN A 236 -60.06 -7.09 -63.49
N THR A 237 -59.07 -7.88 -63.91
CA THR A 237 -58.79 -8.15 -65.33
C THR A 237 -59.99 -8.78 -66.03
N LYS A 238 -60.64 -9.76 -65.40
CA LYS A 238 -61.85 -10.39 -65.93
C LYS A 238 -62.98 -9.38 -66.09
N LEU A 239 -63.26 -8.56 -65.07
CA LEU A 239 -64.28 -7.51 -65.13
C LEU A 239 -64.01 -6.52 -66.28
N THR A 240 -62.76 -6.10 -66.46
CA THR A 240 -62.38 -5.23 -67.58
C THR A 240 -62.66 -5.89 -68.94
N ASN A 241 -62.35 -7.18 -69.09
CA ASN A 241 -62.63 -7.92 -70.32
C ASN A 241 -64.14 -8.09 -70.58
N ASP A 242 -64.91 -8.45 -69.56
CA ASP A 242 -66.37 -8.59 -69.65
C ASP A 242 -67.05 -7.27 -70.04
N LEU A 243 -66.57 -6.14 -69.50
CA LEU A 243 -67.04 -4.81 -69.91
C LEU A 243 -66.72 -4.54 -71.39
N LYS A 244 -65.51 -4.87 -71.85
CA LYS A 244 -65.08 -4.67 -73.23
C LYS A 244 -65.90 -5.51 -74.22
N THR A 245 -66.19 -6.76 -73.89
CA THR A 245 -67.02 -7.64 -74.74
C THR A 245 -68.47 -7.18 -74.75
N GLY A 246 -69.06 -6.78 -73.61
CA GLY A 246 -70.40 -6.23 -73.53
C GLY A 246 -70.61 -4.97 -74.37
N ILE A 247 -69.61 -4.08 -74.41
CA ILE A 247 -69.61 -2.90 -75.29
C ILE A 247 -69.55 -3.31 -76.77
N THR A 248 -68.74 -4.31 -77.12
CA THR A 248 -68.55 -4.78 -78.51
C THR A 248 -69.79 -5.54 -79.04
N SER A 249 -70.58 -6.14 -78.16
CA SER A 249 -71.72 -7.01 -78.52
C SER A 249 -73.06 -6.26 -78.73
N GLY A 250 -73.08 -4.93 -78.64
CA GLY A 250 -74.21 -4.08 -79.05
C GLY A 250 -75.44 -4.07 -78.13
N SER A 251 -75.37 -4.61 -76.91
CA SER A 251 -76.50 -4.65 -75.98
C SER A 251 -76.60 -3.41 -75.07
N VAL A 252 -76.71 -2.21 -75.66
CA VAL A 252 -77.30 -1.05 -74.97
C VAL A 252 -78.77 -0.97 -75.36
N LYS A 253 -79.64 -1.72 -74.67
CA LYS A 253 -81.10 -1.52 -74.80
C LYS A 253 -81.49 -0.27 -73.98
N ALA A 254 -81.73 0.83 -74.67
CA ALA A 254 -82.52 1.94 -74.13
C ALA A 254 -83.98 1.47 -73.95
N ALA A 255 -84.50 1.47 -72.71
CA ALA A 255 -85.93 1.31 -72.45
C ALA A 255 -86.45 2.55 -71.70
N LYS A 256 -87.49 3.14 -72.27
CA LYS A 256 -88.08 4.46 -72.00
C LYS A 256 -89.30 4.33 -71.06
N ALA A 257 -89.52 5.38 -70.26
CA ALA A 257 -90.57 5.62 -69.26
C ALA A 257 -91.91 4.86 -69.34
N GLY A 258 -92.40 4.38 -68.18
CA GLY A 258 -93.77 3.90 -67.94
C GLY A 258 -93.99 3.50 -66.46
N THR A 259 -95.14 3.89 -65.94
CA THR A 259 -95.70 3.77 -64.56
C THR A 259 -95.63 2.42 -63.84
N ALA A 260 -95.49 2.51 -62.50
CA ALA A 260 -95.98 1.61 -61.45
C ALA A 260 -95.30 0.25 -61.19
N ASP A 261 -95.11 0.02 -59.88
CA ASP A 261 -94.96 -1.24 -59.16
C ASP A 261 -93.58 -1.91 -59.09
N SER A 262 -92.84 -1.61 -58.02
CA SER A 262 -91.68 -2.38 -57.53
C SER A 262 -91.43 -2.05 -56.04
N ALA A 263 -92.47 -2.19 -55.21
CA ALA A 263 -92.35 -2.05 -53.76
C ALA A 263 -92.90 -3.31 -53.07
N SER A 264 -92.14 -4.41 -53.07
CA SER A 264 -92.58 -5.64 -52.37
C SER A 264 -91.47 -6.48 -51.73
N ALA A 265 -90.25 -5.98 -51.53
CA ALA A 265 -89.16 -6.81 -50.98
C ALA A 265 -88.52 -6.34 -49.67
N LEU A 266 -89.05 -5.32 -48.98
CA LEU A 266 -88.59 -4.93 -47.65
C LEU A 266 -89.79 -4.52 -46.79
N GLY A 267 -89.98 -5.20 -45.66
CA GLY A 267 -90.89 -4.91 -44.53
C GLY A 267 -92.12 -4.02 -44.81
N ARG A 268 -93.32 -4.57 -44.63
CA ARG A 268 -94.61 -3.85 -44.67
C ARG A 268 -94.59 -2.65 -43.72
N VAL A 269 -94.19 -1.48 -44.21
CA VAL A 269 -94.50 -0.19 -43.59
C VAL A 269 -95.90 0.16 -44.06
N SER A 270 -96.92 -0.16 -43.26
CA SER A 270 -98.27 0.34 -43.50
C SER A 270 -98.29 1.83 -43.17
N THR A 271 -97.87 2.67 -44.10
CA THR A 271 -98.07 4.12 -43.98
C THR A 271 -99.56 4.42 -44.19
N PHE A 272 -100.36 4.37 -43.12
CA PHE A 272 -101.69 4.98 -43.13
C PHE A 272 -101.53 6.49 -43.00
N TRP A 273 -101.57 7.20 -44.13
CA TRP A 273 -101.62 8.65 -44.14
C TRP A 273 -103.05 9.11 -43.84
N THR A 274 -103.41 9.27 -42.58
CA THR A 274 -104.65 9.99 -42.24
C THR A 274 -104.36 11.48 -42.21
N MET A 275 -104.90 12.19 -43.21
CA MET A 275 -104.78 13.64 -43.33
C MET A 275 -105.73 14.31 -42.33
N ILE A 276 -105.19 15.00 -41.32
CA ILE A 276 -106.00 15.82 -40.41
C ILE A 276 -106.08 17.23 -41.02
N PRO A 277 -107.27 17.72 -41.41
CA PRO A 277 -107.42 19.09 -41.90
C PRO A 277 -107.23 20.09 -40.76
N ASP A 278 -106.40 21.11 -40.99
CA ASP A 278 -106.32 22.34 -40.18
C ASP A 278 -106.64 23.51 -41.13
N ASN A 279 -107.47 24.45 -40.69
CA ASN A 279 -108.09 25.52 -41.50
C ASN A 279 -107.12 26.63 -41.95
N GLY A 280 -105.83 26.30 -42.12
CA GLY A 280 -104.77 27.23 -42.51
C GLY A 280 -103.81 26.70 -43.59
N GLY A 281 -104.16 25.63 -44.32
CA GLY A 281 -103.43 25.21 -45.53
C GLY A 281 -102.06 24.55 -45.33
N ARG A 282 -101.72 24.08 -44.11
CA ARG A 282 -100.52 23.26 -43.86
C ARG A 282 -100.92 21.82 -43.54
N ARG A 283 -100.29 20.84 -44.20
CA ARG A 283 -100.54 19.40 -43.95
C ARG A 283 -99.64 18.92 -42.81
N LYS A 284 -100.21 18.30 -41.78
CA LYS A 284 -99.46 17.59 -40.72
C LYS A 284 -99.59 16.10 -40.94
N TYR A 285 -98.50 15.37 -40.73
CA TYR A 285 -98.45 13.91 -40.91
C TYR A 285 -97.93 13.27 -39.62
N LEU A 286 -98.67 12.28 -39.11
CA LEU A 286 -98.31 11.50 -37.93
C LEU A 286 -97.76 10.15 -38.40
N LEU A 287 -96.50 9.87 -38.07
CA LEU A 287 -95.89 8.56 -38.28
C LEU A 287 -95.95 7.77 -36.97
N MET A 288 -96.64 6.63 -36.98
CA MET A 288 -96.64 5.66 -35.88
C MET A 288 -95.86 4.42 -36.34
N PHE A 289 -94.91 3.96 -35.51
CA PHE A 289 -94.19 2.71 -35.72
C PHE A 289 -94.60 1.71 -34.64
N ASP A 290 -94.92 0.47 -35.03
CA ASP A 290 -95.13 -0.65 -34.12
C ASP A 290 -93.77 -1.33 -33.87
N ILE A 291 -93.41 -1.56 -32.60
CA ILE A 291 -92.06 -2.00 -32.19
C ILE A 291 -92.09 -3.38 -31.50
N SER A 292 -93.15 -4.16 -31.72
CA SER A 292 -93.47 -5.35 -30.93
C SER A 292 -92.62 -6.62 -31.18
N GLU A 293 -91.66 -6.62 -32.11
CA GLU A 293 -90.82 -7.82 -32.41
C GLU A 293 -89.31 -7.57 -32.46
N TRP A 294 -88.76 -6.72 -31.59
CA TRP A 294 -87.31 -6.54 -31.48
C TRP A 294 -86.71 -7.23 -30.24
N VAL A 295 -86.05 -8.37 -30.45
CA VAL A 295 -85.37 -9.16 -29.40
C VAL A 295 -83.92 -8.66 -29.20
N PRO A 296 -83.53 -8.18 -28.00
CA PRO A 296 -82.16 -7.73 -27.75
C PRO A 296 -81.16 -8.89 -27.64
N LYS A 297 -80.00 -8.79 -28.31
CA LYS A 297 -78.86 -9.72 -28.13
C LYS A 297 -78.04 -9.30 -26.89
N THR A 298 -77.72 -10.26 -26.02
CA THR A 298 -76.93 -10.05 -24.80
C THR A 298 -75.43 -10.14 -25.07
N SER A 299 -74.67 -9.15 -24.62
CA SER A 299 -73.22 -9.28 -24.36
C SER A 299 -72.84 -8.54 -23.07
N ASN A 300 -72.09 -9.23 -22.21
CA ASN A 300 -71.63 -8.77 -20.90
C ASN A 300 -70.67 -7.57 -21.01
N SER A 301 -71.20 -6.37 -20.78
CA SER A 301 -70.52 -5.26 -20.11
C SER A 301 -71.50 -4.09 -20.07
N GLY A 302 -71.95 -3.71 -18.87
CA GLY A 302 -73.02 -2.75 -18.68
C GLY A 302 -72.74 -1.39 -19.32
N THR A 303 -73.58 -1.02 -20.28
CA THR A 303 -74.15 0.33 -20.52
C THR A 303 -75.30 0.12 -21.51
N TYR A 304 -76.54 0.37 -21.09
CA TYR A 304 -77.72 0.21 -21.93
C TYR A 304 -77.88 1.45 -22.83
N GLY A 305 -77.63 1.28 -24.13
CA GLY A 305 -77.89 2.28 -25.15
C GLY A 305 -78.41 1.59 -26.40
N PHE A 306 -79.60 1.99 -26.86
CA PHE A 306 -80.15 1.59 -28.15
C PHE A 306 -79.26 2.11 -29.27
N ASP A 307 -78.58 1.21 -29.98
CA ASP A 307 -77.83 1.55 -31.19
C ASP A 307 -78.60 1.03 -32.40
N GLY A 308 -79.52 1.86 -32.87
CA GLY A 308 -80.42 1.56 -33.97
C GLY A 308 -81.32 2.76 -34.25
N LEU A 309 -81.07 3.42 -35.38
CA LEU A 309 -81.76 4.60 -35.90
C LEU A 309 -81.29 5.95 -35.33
N PHE A 310 -80.12 6.40 -35.82
CA PHE A 310 -79.67 7.78 -35.74
C PHE A 310 -80.67 8.71 -36.48
N PHE A 311 -81.49 9.45 -35.75
CA PHE A 311 -82.06 10.71 -36.24
C PHE A 311 -81.29 11.85 -35.58
N SER A 312 -80.42 12.51 -36.35
CA SER A 312 -79.69 13.68 -35.86
C SER A 312 -80.66 14.83 -35.60
N ARG A 313 -80.73 15.32 -34.35
CA ARG A 313 -81.29 16.65 -34.07
C ARG A 313 -80.24 17.47 -33.32
N ARG A 314 -79.83 18.59 -33.94
CA ARG A 314 -78.96 19.60 -33.35
C ARG A 314 -79.68 20.29 -32.17
N SER A 315 -78.88 20.57 -31.14
CA SER A 315 -79.05 21.45 -29.97
C SER A 315 -80.07 21.07 -28.88
N GLY A 316 -79.50 20.72 -27.72
CA GLY A 316 -79.83 21.32 -26.42
C GLY A 316 -81.20 21.03 -25.81
N GLY A 317 -81.30 19.95 -25.03
CA GLY A 317 -82.41 19.72 -24.11
C GLY A 317 -82.40 18.30 -23.54
N TYR A 318 -82.13 18.17 -22.25
CA TYR A 318 -82.26 16.91 -21.51
C TYR A 318 -83.75 16.52 -21.39
N VAL A 319 -84.09 15.25 -21.65
CA VAL A 319 -85.34 14.65 -21.17
C VAL A 319 -84.97 13.41 -20.37
N GLY A 320 -85.31 13.46 -19.08
CA GLY A 320 -85.05 12.39 -18.13
C GLY A 320 -85.85 11.12 -18.41
N SER A 321 -85.27 10.02 -17.97
CA SER A 321 -85.82 8.67 -17.94
C SER A 321 -87.18 8.56 -17.24
N ASN A 322 -88.01 7.64 -17.75
CA ASN A 322 -89.28 7.10 -17.23
C ASN A 322 -90.57 7.60 -17.90
N CYS A 323 -90.84 7.12 -19.11
CA CYS A 323 -92.22 6.97 -19.61
C CYS A 323 -92.32 5.66 -20.42
N THR A 324 -92.99 4.63 -19.88
CA THR A 324 -93.62 3.57 -20.66
C THR A 324 -94.89 4.14 -21.30
N GLY A 325 -94.83 4.52 -22.58
CA GLY A 325 -95.98 5.06 -23.32
C GLY A 325 -95.58 6.00 -24.45
N ASN A 326 -96.34 5.94 -25.55
CA ASN A 326 -96.14 6.61 -26.84
C ASN A 326 -95.44 7.99 -26.80
N LEU A 327 -94.25 8.07 -27.38
CA LEU A 327 -93.49 9.31 -27.54
C LEU A 327 -93.90 10.00 -28.85
N SER A 328 -94.65 11.09 -28.74
CA SER A 328 -95.00 11.96 -29.88
C SER A 328 -93.96 13.07 -30.04
N ILE A 329 -93.14 13.04 -31.09
CA ILE A 329 -92.19 14.13 -31.39
C ILE A 329 -92.73 14.92 -32.59
N VAL A 330 -93.10 16.17 -32.36
CA VAL A 330 -93.43 17.14 -33.41
C VAL A 330 -92.16 17.91 -33.79
N ALA A 331 -91.68 17.75 -35.02
CA ALA A 331 -90.60 18.57 -35.57
C ALA A 331 -91.13 19.40 -36.74
N SER A 332 -91.13 20.72 -36.58
CA SER A 332 -91.32 21.68 -37.68
C SER A 332 -89.95 22.07 -38.25
N TRP A 333 -89.85 22.12 -39.58
CA TRP A 333 -88.62 22.44 -40.31
C TRP A 333 -88.67 23.87 -40.85
N ASN A 334 -87.64 24.67 -40.55
CA ASN A 334 -87.37 25.98 -41.16
C ASN A 334 -85.85 25.99 -41.47
N GLY A 335 -85.46 25.72 -42.71
CA GLY A 335 -84.06 25.74 -43.14
C GLY A 335 -83.81 26.77 -44.25
N THR A 336 -82.72 27.53 -44.15
CA THR A 336 -82.12 28.36 -45.20
C THR A 336 -80.83 27.70 -45.70
N ASN A 337 -80.47 27.91 -46.96
CA ASN A 337 -79.20 27.43 -47.52
C ASN A 337 -78.00 28.23 -47.00
N SER A 338 -76.80 27.69 -47.24
CA SER A 338 -75.50 28.24 -46.80
C SER A 338 -75.11 29.58 -47.45
N ASP A 339 -75.94 30.15 -48.32
CA ASP A 339 -75.81 31.51 -48.88
C ASP A 339 -76.89 32.49 -48.34
N GLY A 340 -77.70 32.06 -47.36
CA GLY A 340 -78.69 32.91 -46.69
C GLY A 340 -80.03 33.05 -47.41
N THR A 341 -80.26 32.36 -48.52
CA THR A 341 -81.58 32.34 -49.17
C THR A 341 -82.45 31.16 -48.70
N LYS A 342 -83.76 31.41 -48.55
CA LYS A 342 -84.75 30.40 -48.14
C LYS A 342 -85.07 29.50 -49.32
N ILE A 343 -84.94 28.19 -49.17
CA ILE A 343 -85.59 27.24 -50.08
C ILE A 343 -87.08 27.22 -49.72
N VAL A 344 -87.94 27.43 -50.71
CA VAL A 344 -89.40 27.23 -50.65
C VAL A 344 -89.71 25.74 -50.72
#